data_AF-A0A4Q5SFL8-F1
#
_entry.id   AF-A0A4Q5SFL8-F1
#
_cell.length_a   1.000
_cell.length_b   1.000
_cell.length_c   1.000
_cell.angle_alpha   90.00
_cell.angle_beta   90.00
_cell.angle_gamma   90.00
#
_symmetry.space_group_name_H-M   'P 1'
#
loop_
_entity.id
_entity.type
_entity.pdbx_description
1 polymer ?
#
loop_
_entity_poly.entity_id
_entity_poly.type
_entity_poly.pdbx_seq_one_letter_code
_entity_poly.pdbx_strand_id
1 'polypeptide(L)'
;MPFAAVNRPGQPVHSGDLQRHHLLPRQAIDWPGLQRLFDCLGRERIGFDDFRRNGLLLPSRESAVLRLGLPLHLGPHRDYNQMVIERLGGIERSWARRRTCNADAARKSAAIRIGLLQAALRKRILEQRRPIRFHRADPLDHNRDFTILDSLAEDLWRASAG
;
A
#
# COMPACT_ATOMS: atom_id res chain seq x y z
N MET A 1 -12.87 9.11 -3.58
CA MET A 1 -13.25 8.33 -4.78
C MET A 1 -13.26 6.85 -4.42
N PRO A 2 -14.40 6.16 -4.49
CA PRO A 2 -14.49 4.74 -4.10
C PRO A 2 -13.62 3.84 -4.98
N PHE A 3 -13.05 2.77 -4.41
CA PHE A 3 -12.30 1.76 -5.18
C PHE A 3 -13.11 1.16 -6.32
N ALA A 4 -14.40 0.88 -6.11
CA ALA A 4 -15.27 0.28 -7.13
C ALA A 4 -15.47 1.18 -8.38
N ALA A 5 -15.24 2.48 -8.25
CA ALA A 5 -15.34 3.43 -9.37
C ALA A 5 -14.08 3.43 -10.26
N VAL A 6 -12.99 2.79 -9.84
CA VAL A 6 -11.70 2.83 -10.53
C VAL A 6 -11.50 1.58 -11.38
N ASN A 7 -11.06 1.77 -12.62
CA ASN A 7 -10.85 0.70 -13.60
C ASN A 7 -12.06 -0.25 -13.70
N ARG A 8 -13.26 0.32 -13.83
CA ARG A 8 -14.52 -0.42 -13.88
C ARG A 8 -14.67 -1.09 -15.25
N PRO A 9 -14.92 -2.42 -15.32
CA PRO A 9 -15.16 -3.11 -16.59
C PRO A 9 -16.32 -2.47 -17.39
N GLY A 10 -16.19 -2.46 -18.71
CA GLY A 10 -17.18 -1.88 -19.63
C GLY A 10 -17.16 -0.36 -19.76
N GLN A 11 -16.24 0.34 -19.08
CA GLN A 11 -16.01 1.78 -19.27
C GLN A 11 -14.92 2.04 -20.32
N PRO A 12 -14.96 3.16 -21.08
CA PRO A 12 -13.96 3.46 -22.11
C PRO A 12 -12.52 3.52 -21.60
N VAL A 13 -12.33 3.90 -20.33
CA VAL A 13 -11.02 4.02 -19.68
C VAL A 13 -10.57 2.72 -18.97
N HIS A 14 -11.30 1.62 -19.15
CA HIS A 14 -10.95 0.34 -18.54
C HIS A 14 -9.70 -0.27 -19.18
N SER A 15 -8.77 -0.75 -18.35
CA SER A 15 -7.61 -1.55 -18.76
C SER A 15 -7.68 -2.91 -18.07
N GLY A 16 -7.89 -3.98 -18.84
CA GLY A 16 -8.00 -5.35 -18.32
C GLY A 16 -6.69 -5.94 -17.80
N ASP A 17 -5.57 -5.25 -18.04
CA ASP A 17 -4.22 -5.59 -17.58
C ASP A 17 -3.77 -4.73 -16.39
N LEU A 18 -4.69 -4.01 -15.75
CA LEU A 18 -4.47 -3.26 -14.52
C LEU A 18 -5.36 -3.77 -13.39
N GLN A 19 -4.82 -3.79 -12.18
CA GLN A 19 -5.51 -4.18 -10.97
C GLN A 19 -5.40 -3.08 -9.89
N ARG A 20 -6.46 -2.97 -9.08
CA ARG A 20 -6.50 -2.08 -7.92
C ARG A 20 -5.76 -2.72 -6.76
N HIS A 21 -4.77 -2.03 -6.24
CA HIS A 21 -3.99 -2.40 -5.07
C HIS A 21 -4.34 -1.47 -3.90
N HIS A 22 -4.49 -2.00 -2.69
CA HIS A 22 -4.67 -1.19 -1.47
C HIS A 22 -3.32 -1.02 -0.77
N LEU A 23 -2.97 0.20 -0.36
CA LEU A 23 -1.74 0.51 0.36
C LEU A 23 -1.83 0.08 1.83
N LEU A 24 -2.89 0.49 2.52
CA LEU A 24 -3.26 -0.14 3.79
C LEU A 24 -4.09 -1.39 3.45
N PRO A 25 -3.64 -2.58 3.85
CA PRO A 25 -4.30 -3.81 3.49
C PRO A 25 -5.69 -3.86 4.12
N ARG A 26 -6.64 -4.48 3.41
CA ARG A 26 -8.01 -4.63 3.89
C ARG A 26 -8.05 -5.30 5.26
N GLN A 27 -7.19 -6.28 5.47
CA GLN A 27 -7.02 -7.03 6.72
C GLN A 27 -6.68 -6.15 7.93
N ALA A 28 -6.05 -4.99 7.73
CA ALA A 28 -5.76 -4.08 8.83
C ALA A 28 -7.04 -3.61 9.52
N ILE A 29 -8.13 -3.41 8.74
CA ILE A 29 -9.37 -2.84 9.28
C ILE A 29 -10.07 -3.74 10.27
N ASP A 30 -9.87 -5.05 10.17
CA ASP A 30 -10.46 -6.06 11.05
C ASP A 30 -9.47 -6.52 12.11
N TRP A 31 -8.26 -5.92 12.15
CA TRP A 31 -7.24 -6.31 13.11
C TRP A 31 -7.65 -5.86 14.53
N PRO A 32 -7.78 -6.78 15.50
CA PRO A 32 -8.33 -6.45 16.83
C PRO A 32 -7.58 -5.32 17.54
N GLY A 33 -6.24 -5.31 17.43
CA GLY A 33 -5.40 -4.28 18.05
C GLY A 33 -5.56 -2.88 17.46
N LEU A 34 -6.15 -2.73 16.27
CA LEU A 34 -6.29 -1.44 15.58
C LEU A 34 -7.72 -0.87 15.68
N GLN A 35 -8.70 -1.67 16.10
CA GLN A 35 -10.13 -1.29 16.12
C GLN A 35 -10.36 0.06 16.80
N ARG A 36 -9.86 0.22 18.03
CA ARG A 36 -10.07 1.45 18.82
C ARG A 36 -9.55 2.71 18.12
N LEU A 37 -8.41 2.60 17.44
CA LEU A 37 -7.87 3.70 16.67
C LEU A 37 -8.76 4.01 15.46
N PHE A 38 -9.17 2.99 14.73
CA PHE A 38 -9.99 3.16 13.53
C PHE A 38 -11.40 3.66 13.83
N ASP A 39 -12.01 3.19 14.91
CA ASP A 39 -13.29 3.72 15.41
C ASP A 39 -13.16 5.20 15.80
N CYS A 40 -12.07 5.56 16.47
CA CYS A 40 -11.83 6.95 16.87
C CYS A 40 -11.57 7.89 15.69
N LEU A 41 -10.85 7.43 14.66
CA LEU A 41 -10.52 8.24 13.49
C LEU A 41 -11.66 8.28 12.46
N GLY A 42 -12.34 7.15 12.26
CA GLY A 42 -13.27 6.91 11.17
C GLY A 42 -12.58 6.61 9.83
N ARG A 43 -13.21 5.76 9.02
CA ARG A 43 -12.71 5.33 7.69
C ARG A 43 -12.49 6.50 6.72
N GLU A 44 -13.34 7.51 6.80
CA GLU A 44 -13.26 8.72 5.96
C GLU A 44 -11.99 9.53 6.24
N ARG A 45 -11.67 9.76 7.52
CA ARG A 45 -10.48 10.53 7.92
C ARG A 45 -9.19 9.81 7.51
N ILE A 46 -9.17 8.49 7.66
CA ILE A 46 -8.08 7.61 7.20
C ILE A 46 -7.99 7.61 5.67
N GLY A 47 -9.10 7.86 4.97
CA GLY A 47 -9.19 7.71 3.52
C GLY A 47 -9.12 6.25 3.09
N PHE A 48 -9.56 5.32 3.95
CA PHE A 48 -9.37 3.88 3.72
C PHE A 48 -10.05 3.40 2.43
N ASP A 49 -11.27 3.89 2.18
CA ASP A 49 -12.06 3.58 1.00
C ASP A 49 -11.84 4.58 -0.16
N ASP A 50 -11.01 5.61 0.05
CA ASP A 50 -10.65 6.57 -0.99
C ASP A 50 -9.44 6.08 -1.77
N PHE A 51 -9.66 5.65 -3.01
CA PHE A 51 -8.61 5.18 -3.91
C PHE A 51 -7.47 6.19 -4.09
N ARG A 52 -7.77 7.50 -4.05
CA ARG A 52 -6.73 8.54 -4.21
C ARG A 52 -5.74 8.55 -3.05
N ARG A 53 -6.19 8.15 -1.86
CA ARG A 53 -5.37 8.10 -0.64
C ARG A 53 -4.78 6.72 -0.45
N ASN A 54 -5.61 5.68 -0.52
CA ASN A 54 -5.25 4.33 -0.13
C ASN A 54 -5.09 3.34 -1.31
N GLY A 55 -5.25 3.79 -2.55
CA GLY A 55 -5.25 2.91 -3.73
C GLY A 55 -4.15 3.21 -4.74
N LEU A 56 -3.71 2.19 -5.48
CA LEU A 56 -2.81 2.30 -6.62
C LEU A 56 -3.28 1.36 -7.74
N LEU A 57 -3.14 1.79 -9.01
CA LEU A 57 -3.33 0.88 -10.15
C LEU A 57 -1.97 0.29 -10.51
N LEU A 58 -1.90 -1.04 -10.51
CA LEU A 58 -0.69 -1.77 -10.85
C LEU A 58 -0.96 -2.75 -11.99
N PRO A 59 0.02 -2.97 -12.88
CA PRO A 59 -0.02 -4.04 -13.88
C PRO A 59 -0.44 -5.38 -13.29
N SER A 60 -1.37 -6.10 -13.93
CA SER A 60 -1.69 -7.51 -13.64
C SER A 60 -1.16 -8.46 -14.71
N ARG A 61 -0.50 -7.94 -15.74
CA ARG A 61 0.16 -8.70 -16.82
C ARG A 61 1.53 -8.12 -17.13
N GLU A 62 2.46 -8.97 -17.55
CA GLU A 62 3.83 -8.57 -17.91
C GLU A 62 3.86 -7.53 -19.04
N SER A 63 2.95 -7.64 -20.01
CA SER A 63 2.85 -6.65 -21.09
C SER A 63 2.55 -5.24 -20.56
N ALA A 64 1.76 -5.12 -19.48
CA ALA A 64 1.49 -3.84 -18.82
C ALA A 64 2.68 -3.35 -17.99
N VAL A 65 3.46 -4.26 -17.40
CA VAL A 65 4.74 -3.91 -16.74
C VAL A 65 5.70 -3.29 -17.74
N LEU A 66 5.88 -3.91 -18.89
CA LEU A 66 6.73 -3.40 -19.97
C LEU A 66 6.20 -2.07 -20.53
N ARG A 67 4.89 -1.87 -20.60
CA ARG A 67 4.33 -0.61 -21.11
C ARG A 67 4.42 0.55 -20.11
N LEU A 68 4.28 0.26 -18.81
CA LEU A 68 4.10 1.29 -17.77
C LEU A 68 5.33 1.46 -16.87
N GLY A 69 6.28 0.52 -16.92
CA GLY A 69 7.43 0.47 -16.03
C GLY A 69 7.06 0.28 -14.56
N LEU A 70 5.84 -0.17 -14.25
CA LEU A 70 5.35 -0.35 -12.89
C LEU A 70 5.50 -1.82 -12.44
N PRO A 71 5.61 -2.09 -11.13
CA PRO A 71 5.72 -3.46 -10.64
C PRO A 71 4.45 -4.27 -10.94
N LEU A 72 4.63 -5.56 -11.24
CA LEU A 72 3.55 -6.51 -11.44
C LEU A 72 2.82 -6.77 -10.12
N HIS A 73 1.50 -6.79 -10.15
CA HIS A 73 0.64 -7.12 -9.03
C HIS A 73 0.27 -8.60 -9.08
N LEU A 74 0.99 -9.43 -8.32
CA LEU A 74 0.74 -10.87 -8.19
C LEU A 74 0.36 -11.25 -6.75
N GLY A 75 -0.94 -11.44 -6.51
CA GLY A 75 -1.46 -12.25 -5.40
C GLY A 75 -1.12 -11.78 -3.97
N PRO A 76 -1.51 -12.54 -2.94
CA PRO A 76 -1.47 -12.07 -1.55
C PRO A 76 -0.05 -11.83 -1.02
N HIS A 77 0.23 -10.59 -0.59
CA HIS A 77 1.52 -10.15 -0.05
C HIS A 77 1.55 -10.25 1.48
N ARG A 78 1.92 -11.41 2.02
CA ARG A 78 1.82 -11.67 3.47
C ARG A 78 2.77 -10.79 4.28
N ASP A 79 4.01 -10.65 3.84
CA ASP A 79 5.04 -9.93 4.60
C ASP A 79 4.80 -8.43 4.49
N TYR A 80 4.39 -7.95 3.31
CA TYR A 80 3.87 -6.59 3.14
C TYR A 80 2.73 -6.28 4.10
N ASN A 81 1.72 -7.16 4.16
CA ASN A 81 0.55 -6.94 5.01
C ASN A 81 0.96 -6.88 6.49
N GLN A 82 1.83 -7.79 6.91
CA GLN A 82 2.36 -7.82 8.28
C GLN A 82 3.12 -6.53 8.60
N MET A 83 4.06 -6.11 7.76
CA MET A 83 4.81 -4.86 7.94
C MET A 83 3.89 -3.64 8.06
N VAL A 84 2.86 -3.53 7.21
CA VAL A 84 1.92 -2.42 7.30
C VAL A 84 1.10 -2.48 8.60
N ILE A 85 0.65 -3.66 9.02
CA ILE A 85 -0.07 -3.86 10.29
C ILE A 85 0.81 -3.46 11.49
N GLU A 86 2.09 -3.83 11.48
CA GLU A 86 3.02 -3.48 12.56
C GLU A 86 3.29 -1.98 12.65
N ARG A 87 3.46 -1.30 11.50
CA ARG A 87 3.58 0.16 11.45
C ARG A 87 2.34 0.86 11.97
N LEU A 88 1.15 0.37 11.58
CA LEU A 88 -0.12 0.84 12.13
C LEU A 88 -0.20 0.60 13.64
N GLY A 89 0.29 -0.54 14.13
CA GLY A 89 0.40 -0.82 15.57
C GLY A 89 1.31 0.17 16.30
N GLY A 90 2.41 0.62 15.68
CA GLY A 90 3.25 1.69 16.23
C GLY A 90 2.55 3.05 16.32
N ILE A 91 1.68 3.37 15.36
CA ILE A 91 0.83 4.57 15.38
C ILE A 91 -0.23 4.44 16.47
N GLU A 92 -0.91 3.30 16.55
CA GLU A 92 -1.92 2.98 17.57
C GLU A 92 -1.35 3.13 18.98
N ARG A 93 -0.22 2.47 19.29
CA ARG A 93 0.41 2.56 20.62
C ARG A 93 0.71 4.00 21.00
N SER A 94 1.20 4.79 20.05
CA SER A 94 1.52 6.20 20.30
C SER A 94 0.27 7.05 20.51
N TRP A 95 -0.81 6.77 19.78
CA TRP A 95 -2.11 7.42 19.97
C TRP A 95 -2.72 7.05 21.33
N ALA A 96 -2.70 5.76 21.69
CA ALA A 96 -3.25 5.24 22.93
C ALA A 96 -2.61 5.86 24.18
N ARG A 97 -1.29 6.12 24.15
CA ARG A 97 -0.59 6.83 25.23
C ARG A 97 -0.96 8.31 25.32
N ARG A 98 -1.17 8.98 24.18
CA ARG A 98 -1.39 10.44 24.13
C ARG A 98 -2.85 10.83 24.35
N ARG A 99 -3.79 9.94 24.03
CA ARG A 99 -5.23 10.25 24.08
C ARG A 99 -5.76 10.57 25.48
N THR A 100 -5.10 10.08 26.54
CA THR A 100 -5.48 10.35 27.94
C THR A 100 -5.17 11.78 28.37
N CYS A 101 -4.12 12.39 27.81
CA CYS A 101 -3.75 13.77 28.10
C CYS A 101 -4.42 14.76 27.14
N ASN A 102 -4.44 14.45 25.84
CA ASN A 102 -5.07 15.29 24.83
C ASN A 102 -5.58 14.43 23.66
N ALA A 103 -6.87 14.09 23.74
CA ALA A 103 -7.53 13.21 22.78
C ALA A 103 -7.53 13.80 21.35
N ASP A 104 -7.82 15.09 21.19
CA ASP A 104 -7.91 15.71 19.87
C ASP A 104 -6.53 15.81 19.19
N ALA A 105 -5.49 16.19 19.94
CA ALA A 105 -4.13 16.21 19.42
C ALA A 105 -3.64 14.80 19.05
N ALA A 106 -3.94 13.78 19.88
CA ALA A 106 -3.61 12.39 19.58
C ALA A 106 -4.30 11.92 18.29
N ARG A 107 -5.59 12.23 18.13
CA ARG A 107 -6.40 11.90 16.94
C ARG A 107 -5.81 12.54 15.67
N LYS A 108 -5.53 13.85 15.71
CA LYS A 108 -4.92 14.59 14.59
C LYS A 108 -3.55 14.01 14.21
N SER A 109 -2.70 13.76 15.21
CA SER A 109 -1.36 13.20 15.00
C SER A 109 -1.42 11.80 14.37
N ALA A 110 -2.32 10.94 14.82
CA ALA A 110 -2.48 9.60 14.25
C ALA A 110 -2.95 9.66 12.79
N ALA A 111 -3.94 10.50 12.46
CA ALA A 111 -4.41 10.69 11.09
C ALA A 111 -3.28 11.17 10.16
N ILE A 112 -2.47 12.14 10.59
CA ILE A 112 -1.31 12.62 9.83
C ILE A 112 -0.31 11.49 9.59
N ARG A 113 0.03 10.71 10.63
CA ARG A 113 0.98 9.60 10.52
C ARG A 113 0.50 8.49 9.59
N ILE A 114 -0.80 8.18 9.60
CA ILE A 114 -1.38 7.22 8.65
C ILE A 114 -1.29 7.76 7.21
N GLY A 115 -1.59 9.05 7.01
CA GLY A 115 -1.43 9.70 5.70
C GLY A 115 0.02 9.66 5.20
N LEU A 116 0.98 9.90 6.08
CA LEU A 116 2.42 9.79 5.76
C LEU A 116 2.81 8.33 5.42
N LEU A 117 2.28 7.35 6.14
CA LEU A 117 2.48 5.94 5.82
C LEU A 117 1.95 5.60 4.42
N GLN A 118 0.71 5.99 4.08
CA GLN A 118 0.15 5.81 2.75
C GLN A 118 1.00 6.47 1.66
N ALA A 119 1.45 7.70 1.88
CA ALA A 119 2.29 8.43 0.94
C ALA A 119 3.65 7.73 0.73
N ALA A 120 4.28 7.28 1.80
CA ALA A 120 5.55 6.56 1.74
C ALA A 120 5.42 5.22 1.01
N LEU A 121 4.37 4.43 1.31
CA LEU A 121 4.10 3.16 0.63
C LEU A 121 3.88 3.38 -0.87
N ARG A 122 3.05 4.37 -1.25
CA ARG A 122 2.81 4.72 -2.66
C ARG A 122 4.10 5.09 -3.36
N LYS A 123 4.86 6.02 -2.77
CA LYS A 123 6.14 6.50 -3.33
C LYS A 123 7.08 5.34 -3.57
N ARG A 124 7.27 4.48 -2.57
CA ARG A 124 8.18 3.34 -2.65
C ARG A 124 7.79 2.34 -3.73
N ILE A 125 6.51 2.00 -3.87
CA ILE A 125 6.02 1.12 -4.94
C ILE A 125 6.25 1.75 -6.32
N LEU A 126 6.05 3.06 -6.46
CA LEU A 126 6.27 3.78 -7.71
C LEU A 126 7.75 4.00 -8.06
N GLU A 127 8.62 4.10 -7.06
CA GLU A 127 10.07 4.27 -7.26
C GLU A 127 10.76 3.00 -7.75
N GLN A 128 10.15 1.83 -7.58
CA GLN A 128 10.63 0.58 -8.16
C GLN A 128 10.38 0.45 -9.67
N ARG A 129 10.22 1.58 -10.37
CA ARG A 129 10.28 1.64 -11.83
C ARG A 129 11.62 1.11 -12.29
N ARG A 130 11.69 -0.19 -12.63
CA ARG A 130 12.88 -0.75 -13.27
C ARG A 130 12.94 -0.20 -14.69
N PRO A 131 14.05 0.45 -15.11
CA PRO A 131 14.22 0.78 -16.51
C PRO A 131 14.20 -0.52 -17.33
N ILE A 132 13.39 -0.54 -18.38
CA ILE A 132 13.31 -1.65 -19.33
C ILE A 132 14.67 -1.71 -20.03
N ARG A 133 15.50 -2.70 -19.68
CA ARG A 133 16.73 -2.97 -20.43
C ARG A 133 16.33 -3.69 -21.71
N PHE A 134 16.33 -2.97 -22.83
CA PHE A 134 16.23 -3.55 -24.17
C PHE A 134 17.56 -4.24 -24.53
N HIS A 135 17.86 -5.39 -23.92
CA HIS A 135 18.88 -6.29 -24.46
C HIS A 135 18.19 -7.47 -25.15
N ARG A 136 18.44 -7.58 -26.44
CA ARG A 136 17.74 -8.40 -27.44
C ARG A 136 18.10 -9.90 -27.39
N ALA A 137 18.69 -10.37 -26.27
CA ALA A 137 19.32 -11.68 -26.18
C ALA A 137 19.22 -12.32 -24.79
N ASP A 138 18.13 -12.10 -24.04
CA ASP A 138 17.95 -12.75 -22.74
C ASP A 138 16.74 -13.72 -22.79
N PRO A 139 16.98 -15.01 -23.10
CA PRO A 139 15.94 -16.02 -23.16
C PRO A 139 15.63 -16.47 -21.74
N LEU A 140 14.57 -15.90 -21.16
CA LEU A 140 13.89 -16.44 -19.99
C LEU A 140 14.83 -16.70 -18.80
N ASP A 141 15.19 -15.64 -18.07
CA ASP A 141 15.66 -15.78 -16.70
C ASP A 141 14.50 -16.32 -15.83
N HIS A 142 14.38 -17.64 -15.82
CA HIS A 142 13.34 -18.45 -15.19
C HIS A 142 13.36 -18.43 -13.66
N ASN A 143 14.07 -17.47 -13.05
CA ASN A 143 14.13 -17.34 -11.60
C ASN A 143 14.11 -15.88 -11.13
N ARG A 144 13.28 -15.04 -11.77
CA ARG A 144 13.02 -13.71 -11.24
C ARG A 144 12.33 -13.86 -9.89
N ASP A 145 13.01 -13.50 -8.82
CA ASP A 145 12.46 -13.47 -7.47
C ASP A 145 11.35 -12.41 -7.41
N PHE A 146 10.09 -12.87 -7.36
CA PHE A 146 8.89 -12.05 -7.54
C PHE A 146 8.27 -11.58 -6.21
N THR A 147 9.02 -11.70 -5.11
CA THR A 147 8.74 -11.17 -3.78
C THR A 147 8.89 -9.64 -3.73
N ILE A 148 8.59 -8.90 -4.80
CA ILE A 148 8.91 -7.46 -4.89
C ILE A 148 8.22 -6.65 -3.76
N LEU A 149 6.98 -6.99 -3.39
CA LEU A 149 6.28 -6.33 -2.27
C LEU A 149 6.70 -6.87 -0.89
N ASP A 150 7.17 -8.11 -0.80
CA ASP A 150 7.67 -8.70 0.44
C ASP A 150 9.12 -8.27 0.73
N SER A 151 9.98 -8.16 -0.28
CA SER A 151 11.28 -7.46 -0.22
C SER A 151 11.14 -5.97 0.10
N LEU A 152 10.04 -5.32 -0.31
CA LEU A 152 9.70 -3.97 0.15
C LEU A 152 9.42 -3.90 1.65
N ALA A 153 8.84 -4.96 2.23
CA ALA A 153 8.62 -5.06 3.67
C ALA A 153 9.97 -5.07 4.41
N GLU A 154 10.92 -5.88 3.95
CA GLU A 154 12.28 -5.97 4.49
C GLU A 154 13.04 -4.64 4.41
N ASP A 155 13.05 -3.99 3.24
CA ASP A 155 13.71 -2.69 3.06
C ASP A 155 13.12 -1.60 3.95
N LEU A 156 11.79 -1.54 4.06
CA LEU A 156 11.10 -0.61 4.92
C LEU A 156 11.46 -0.87 6.39
N TRP A 157 11.52 -2.14 6.79
CA TRP A 157 11.94 -2.54 8.14
C TRP A 157 13.30 -1.97 8.51
N ARG A 158 14.29 -2.16 7.62
CA ARG A 158 15.66 -1.65 7.80
C ARG A 158 15.71 -0.12 7.88
N ALA A 159 14.91 0.57 7.06
CA ALA A 159 14.86 2.04 7.04
C ALA A 159 14.17 2.67 8.26
N SER A 160 13.36 1.91 9.02
CA SER A 160 12.69 2.39 10.24
C SER A 160 13.29 1.87 11.55
N ALA A 161 14.33 1.04 11.48
CA ALA A 161 15.07 0.51 12.62
C ALA A 161 16.26 1.39 13.04
N GLY A 162 16.42 2.57 12.43
CA GLY A 162 17.42 3.59 12.77
C GLY A 162 16.82 4.77 13.51
#